data_AF-A4S0A8-F1
#
_entry.id   AF-A4S0A8-F1
#
_cell.length_a   1.000
_cell.length_b   1.000
_cell.length_c   1.000
_cell.angle_alpha   90.00
_cell.angle_beta   90.00
_cell.angle_gamma   90.00
#
_symmetry.space_group_name_H-M   'P 1'
#
loop_
_entity.id
_entity.type
_entity.pdbx_description
1 polymer ?
#
loop_
_entity_poly.entity_id
_entity_poly.type
_entity_poly.pdbx_seq_one_letter_code
_entity_poly.pdbx_strand_id
1 'polypeptide(L)' 'MGFWFTTLAFAALEGVFYAYVQGSAPAARRSFLHVMYGTSVFCCWFMWAVIYMAQMTPLVRPVLQAKES' A
#
# COMPACT_ATOMS: atom_id res chain seq x y z
N MET A 1 16.16 1.48 3.39
CA MET A 1 16.04 1.50 1.91
C MET A 1 14.70 0.96 1.39
N GLY A 2 14.09 -0.05 2.03
CA GLY A 2 12.82 -0.64 1.54
C GLY A 2 11.60 0.30 1.56
N PHE A 3 11.47 1.17 2.56
CA PHE A 3 10.28 2.04 2.73
C PHE A 3 10.03 3.00 1.56
N TRP A 4 11.08 3.67 1.11
CA TRP A 4 10.98 4.61 -0.01
C TRP A 4 10.73 3.87 -1.32
N PHE A 5 11.33 2.70 -1.51
CA PHE A 5 11.12 1.89 -2.70
C PHE A 5 9.67 1.41 -2.84
N THR A 6 9.10 0.84 -1.77
CA THR A 6 7.70 0.38 -1.79
C THR A 6 6.73 1.54 -1.94
N THR A 7 6.98 2.68 -1.28
CA THR A 7 6.15 3.89 -1.44
C THR A 7 6.16 4.40 -2.88
N LEU A 8 7.33 4.46 -3.52
CA LEU A 8 7.44 4.84 -4.94
C LEU A 8 6.73 3.82 -5.85
N ALA A 9 6.79 2.53 -5.54
CA ALA A 9 6.08 1.50 -6.30
C ALA A 9 4.55 1.68 -6.23
N PHE A 10 4.00 1.97 -5.04
CA PHE A 10 2.57 2.26 -4.88
C PHE A 10 2.15 3.56 -5.58
N ALA A 11 2.98 4.60 -5.53
CA ALA A 11 2.72 5.85 -6.25
C ALA A 11 2.74 5.67 -7.77
N ALA A 12 3.70 4.88 -8.29
CA ALA A 12 3.75 4.55 -9.72
C ALA A 12 2.51 3.75 -10.15
N LEU A 13 2.08 2.80 -9.32
CA LEU A 13 0.88 1.99 -9.55
C LEU A 13 -0.40 2.84 -9.55
N GLU A 14 -0.52 3.84 -8.68
CA GLU A 14 -1.61 4.83 -8.73
C GLU A 14 -1.63 5.59 -10.06
N GLY A 15 -0.46 6.06 -10.54
CA GLY A 15 -0.33 6.73 -11.83
C GLY A 15 -0.74 5.86 -13.02
N VAL A 16 -0.39 4.57 -12.99
CA VAL A 16 -0.82 3.59 -14.00
C VAL A 16 -2.34 3.41 -13.98
N PHE A 17 -2.95 3.27 -12.81
CA PHE A 17 -4.42 3.16 -12.70
C PHE A 17 -5.12 4.43 -13.17
N TYR A 18 -4.57 5.61 -12.85
CA TYR A 18 -5.10 6.87 -13.35
C TYR A 18 -5.09 6.93 -14.88
N ALA A 19 -3.96 6.60 -15.50
CA ALA A 19 -3.84 6.55 -16.97
C ALA A 19 -4.78 5.50 -17.59
N TYR A 20 -4.94 4.34 -16.96
CA TYR A 20 -5.85 3.28 -17.41
C TYR A 20 -7.31 3.73 -17.39
N VAL A 21 -7.77 4.33 -16.28
CA VAL A 21 -9.14 4.86 -16.18
C VAL A 21 -9.36 5.99 -17.19
N GLN A 22 -8.35 6.82 -17.42
CA GLN A 22 -8.40 7.87 -18.43
C GLN A 22 -8.52 7.28 -19.87
N GLY A 23 -7.84 6.18 -20.18
CA GLY A 23 -7.90 5.57 -21.51
C GLY A 23 -9.15 4.72 -21.77
N SER A 24 -9.69 4.06 -20.74
CA SER A 24 -10.67 2.97 -20.92
C SER A 24 -12.07 3.25 -20.35
N ALA A 25 -12.22 4.17 -19.40
CA ALA A 25 -13.47 4.32 -18.68
C ALA A 25 -14.48 5.26 -19.40
N PRO A 26 -15.77 4.88 -19.47
CA PRO A 26 -16.84 5.77 -19.92
C PRO A 26 -16.92 7.04 -19.07
N ALA A 27 -17.13 8.20 -19.71
CA ALA A 27 -17.13 9.51 -19.04
C ALA A 27 -18.08 9.57 -17.83
N ALA A 28 -19.24 8.92 -17.91
CA ALA A 28 -20.24 8.87 -16.83
C ALA A 28 -19.75 8.19 -15.53
N ARG A 29 -18.76 7.28 -15.60
CA ARG A 29 -18.26 6.53 -14.43
C ARG A 29 -16.81 6.85 -14.07
N ARG A 30 -16.15 7.70 -14.87
CA ARG A 30 -14.71 7.99 -14.77
C ARG A 30 -14.32 8.57 -13.41
N SER A 31 -15.08 9.55 -12.92
CA SER A 31 -14.82 10.16 -11.60
C SER A 31 -14.96 9.14 -10.46
N PHE A 32 -15.98 8.29 -10.53
CA PHE A 32 -16.20 7.25 -9.51
C PHE A 32 -15.06 6.22 -9.52
N LEU A 33 -14.62 5.78 -10.71
CA LEU A 33 -13.51 4.84 -10.86
C LEU A 33 -12.20 5.43 -10.37
N HIS A 34 -11.89 6.70 -10.69
CA HIS A 34 -10.69 7.36 -10.17
C HIS A 34 -10.65 7.37 -8.64
N VAL A 35 -11.75 7.72 -7.99
CA VAL A 35 -11.85 7.72 -6.53
C VAL A 35 -11.72 6.31 -5.97
N MET A 36 -12.42 5.32 -6.54
CA MET A 36 -12.34 3.93 -6.08
C MET A 36 -10.91 3.38 -6.18
N TYR A 37 -10.27 3.49 -7.34
CA TYR A 37 -8.90 2.98 -7.53
C TYR A 37 -7.91 3.75 -6.65
N GLY A 38 -7.99 5.09 -6.62
CA GLY A 38 -7.12 5.93 -5.78
C GLY A 38 -7.23 5.59 -4.30
N THR A 39 -8.46 5.53 -3.76
CA THR A 39 -8.67 5.21 -2.34
C THR A 39 -8.21 3.79 -1.99
N SER A 40 -8.37 2.84 -2.91
CA SER A 40 -7.97 1.43 -2.68
C SER A 40 -6.46 1.28 -2.65
N VAL A 41 -5.75 1.94 -3.58
CA VAL A 41 -4.28 1.94 -3.60
C VAL A 41 -3.73 2.64 -2.35
N PHE A 42 -4.33 3.77 -1.97
CA PHE A 42 -3.96 4.49 -0.76
C PHE A 42 -4.19 3.66 0.50
N CYS A 43 -5.31 2.95 0.63
CA CYS A 43 -5.58 2.15 1.84
C CYS A 43 -4.61 0.96 1.96
N CYS A 44 -4.27 0.32 0.84
CA CYS A 44 -3.27 -0.74 0.79
C CYS A 44 -1.88 -0.23 1.18
N TRP A 45 -1.47 0.91 0.64
CA TRP A 45 -0.20 1.55 1.00
C TRP A 45 -0.17 1.94 2.48
N PHE A 46 -1.26 2.54 2.98
CA PHE A 46 -1.35 2.99 4.38
C PHE A 46 -1.25 1.82 5.36
N MET A 47 -1.97 0.72 5.14
CA MET A 47 -1.88 -0.49 5.96
C MET A 47 -0.45 -1.05 5.97
N TRP A 48 0.18 -1.15 4.80
CA TRP A 48 1.56 -1.61 4.69
C TRP A 48 2.52 -0.68 5.45
N ALA A 49 2.37 0.64 5.32
CA ALA A 49 3.22 1.63 5.97
C ALA A 49 3.12 1.54 7.50
N VAL A 50 1.91 1.40 8.05
CA VAL A 50 1.69 1.26 9.50
C VAL A 50 2.36 0.00 10.04
N ILE A 51 2.19 -1.15 9.38
CA ILE A 51 2.82 -2.41 9.79
C ILE A 51 4.35 -2.29 9.74
N TYR A 52 4.88 -1.68 8.68
CA TYR A 52 6.32 -1.46 8.54
C TYR A 52 6.86 -0.57 9.67
N MET A 53 6.18 0.55 9.97
CA MET A 53 6.58 1.45 11.05
C MET A 53 6.54 0.79 12.43
N ALA A 54 5.53 -0.04 12.69
CA ALA A 54 5.43 -0.80 13.95
C ALA A 54 6.63 -1.74 14.18
N GLN A 55 7.30 -2.17 13.12
CA GLN A 55 8.44 -3.08 13.18
C GLN A 55 9.81 -2.39 13.21
N MET A 56 9.89 -1.07 12.97
CA MET A 56 11.19 -0.36 12.93
C MET A 56 11.86 -0.23 14.29
N THR A 57 11.08 -0.04 15.36
CA THR A 57 11.57 0.05 16.73
C THR A 57 10.63 -0.72 17.67
N PRO A 58 10.70 -2.07 17.69
CA PRO A 58 9.79 -2.87 18.48
C PRO A 58 10.13 -2.75 19.97
N LEU A 59 9.13 -2.42 20.80
CA LEU A 59 9.28 -2.38 22.26
C LEU A 59 9.22 -3.79 22.88
N VAL A 60 8.52 -4.72 22.23
CA VAL A 60 8.37 -6.11 22.66
C VAL A 60 9.15 -7.00 21.71
N ARG A 61 10.03 -7.85 22.27
CA ARG A 61 10.76 -8.87 21.50
C ARG A 61 10.10 -10.23 21.70
N PRO A 62 10.03 -11.08 20.67
CA PRO A 62 9.50 -12.43 20.82
C PRO A 62 10.35 -13.25 21.80
N VAL A 63 9.73 -13.88 22.79
CA VAL A 63 10.37 -14.83 23.70
C VAL A 63 10.24 -16.22 23.08
N LEU A 64 11.35 -16.77 22.62
CA LEU A 64 11.39 -18.14 22.13
C LEU A 64 11.50 -19.08 23.34
N GLN A 65 10.47 -19.89 23.59
CA GLN A 65 10.57 -21.01 24.52
C GLN A 65 11.46 -22.07 23.84
N ALA A 66 12.70 -22.22 24.32
CA ALA A 66 13.52 -23.34 23.89
C ALA A 66 12.79 -24.62 24.31
N LYS A 67 12.45 -25.45 23.33
CA LYS A 67 11.90 -26.78 23.56
C LYS A 67 13.01 -27.59 24.23
N GLU A 68 12.88 -27.80 25.54
CA GLU A 68 13.73 -28.70 26.31
C GLU A 68 13.59 -30.10 25.69
N SER A 69 14.68 -30.58 25.09
CA SER A 69 14.80 -31.87 24.42
C SER A 69 15.74 -32.77 25.20
#